data_AF-A0A9D9WW49-F1
#
_entry.id   AF-A0A9D9WW49-F1
#
_cell.length_a   1.000
_cell.length_b   1.000
_cell.length_c   1.000
_cell.angle_alpha   90.00
_cell.angle_beta   90.00
_cell.angle_gamma   90.00
#
_symmetry.space_group_name_H-M   'P 1'
#
loop_
_entity.id
_entity.type
_entity.pdbx_description
1 polymer ?
#
loop_
_entity_poly.entity_id
_entity_poly.type
_entity_poly.pdbx_seq_one_letter_code
_entity_poly.pdbx_strand_id
1 'polypeptide(L)'
;MKVVQSILLVLLAGSFAACDKLPIPDPNRAAMQKEQDGKAVGAACRHAGRAIEDCYKLNPKASKSAVFAGWREMNDYMTENKLEVVLPTLPTHNKKVSVSENPPAEAHPETEHSGRTKGEATDASPASAGSKGEKNPALTAG
;
A
#
# COMPACT_ATOMS: atom_id res chain seq x y z
N MET A 1 -5.45 44.54 35.33
CA MET A 1 -4.67 43.32 35.63
C MET A 1 -5.06 42.13 34.74
N LYS A 2 -6.35 41.74 34.65
CA LYS A 2 -6.80 40.63 33.79
C LYS A 2 -6.48 40.79 32.30
N VAL A 3 -6.62 41.99 31.74
CA VAL A 3 -6.30 42.27 30.32
C VAL A 3 -4.80 42.12 30.03
N VAL A 4 -3.93 42.56 30.96
CA VAL A 4 -2.47 42.43 30.82
C VAL A 4 -2.05 40.96 30.93
N GLN A 5 -2.68 40.18 31.81
CA GLN A 5 -2.49 38.73 31.92
C GLN A 5 -2.89 38.00 30.63
N SER A 6 -4.03 38.36 30.03
CA SER A 6 -4.50 37.77 28.76
C SER A 6 -3.57 38.12 27.60
N ILE A 7 -3.09 39.37 27.51
CA ILE A 7 -2.12 39.79 26.48
C ILE A 7 -0.80 39.03 26.63
N LEU A 8 -0.32 38.84 27.86
CA LEU A 8 0.91 38.09 28.13
C LEU A 8 0.79 36.60 27.76
N LEU A 9 -0.35 35.97 28.03
CA LEU A 9 -0.64 34.58 27.62
C LEU A 9 -0.69 34.41 26.10
N VAL A 10 -1.29 35.37 25.38
CA VAL A 10 -1.34 35.35 23.91
C VAL A 10 0.05 35.54 23.30
N LEU A 11 0.87 36.46 23.84
CA LEU A 11 2.26 36.66 23.41
C LEU A 11 3.15 35.44 23.67
N LEU A 12 2.98 34.79 24.82
CA LEU A 12 3.72 33.59 25.16
C LEU A 12 3.34 32.42 24.24
N ALA A 13 2.04 32.20 24.01
CA ALA A 13 1.57 31.16 23.09
C ALA A 13 2.01 31.42 21.63
N GLY A 14 2.00 32.68 21.18
CA GLY A 14 2.47 33.06 19.85
C GLY A 14 3.97 32.82 19.65
N SER A 15 4.77 32.98 20.70
CA SER A 15 6.22 32.72 20.66
C SER A 15 6.54 31.22 20.51
N PHE A 16 5.74 30.34 21.10
CA PHE A 16 5.86 28.89 20.90
C PHE A 16 5.44 28.47 19.49
N ALA A 17 4.38 29.07 18.92
CA ALA A 17 3.92 28.75 17.57
C ALA A 17 4.83 29.28 16.44
N ALA A 18 5.69 30.27 16.74
CA ALA A 18 6.62 30.84 15.77
C ALA A 18 7.85 29.96 15.50
N CYS A 19 8.18 29.02 16.39
CA CYS A 19 9.35 28.14 16.23
C CYS A 19 9.18 27.11 15.10
N ASP A 20 7.96 26.63 14.83
CA ASP A 20 7.68 25.65 13.77
C ASP A 20 7.58 26.24 12.36
N LYS A 21 7.53 27.58 12.23
CA LYS A 21 7.40 28.30 10.95
C LYS A 21 8.70 28.90 10.44
N LEU A 22 9.80 28.73 11.17
CA LEU A 22 11.11 29.16 10.68
C LEU A 22 11.55 28.27 9.51
N PRO A 23 11.97 28.84 8.37
CA PRO A 23 12.45 28.10 7.20
C PRO A 23 13.86 27.50 7.41
N ILE A 24 14.16 27.04 8.61
CA ILE A 24 15.41 26.34 8.92
C ILE A 24 15.28 24.93 8.32
N PRO A 25 16.24 24.48 7.48
CA PRO A 25 16.22 23.14 6.92
C PRO A 25 16.49 22.11 8.02
N ASP A 26 15.43 21.66 8.69
CA ASP A 26 15.49 20.58 9.66
C ASP A 26 15.43 19.23 8.90
N PRO A 27 16.49 18.40 8.94
CA PRO A 27 16.50 17.10 8.28
C PRO A 27 15.41 16.16 8.82
N ASN A 28 15.01 16.29 10.09
CA ASN A 28 13.90 15.52 10.66
C ASN A 28 12.58 15.91 10.01
N ARG A 29 12.33 17.22 9.79
CA ARG A 29 11.11 17.68 9.12
C ARG A 29 11.04 17.19 7.67
N ALA A 30 12.16 17.20 6.95
CA ALA A 30 12.21 16.68 5.59
C ALA A 30 11.99 15.16 5.54
N ALA A 31 12.55 14.40 6.49
CA ALA A 31 12.32 12.97 6.59
C ALA A 31 10.86 12.64 6.90
N MET A 32 10.27 13.35 7.88
CA MET A 32 8.85 13.22 8.21
C MET A 32 7.95 13.57 7.02
N GLN A 33 8.26 14.65 6.30
CA GLN A 33 7.50 15.03 5.10
C GLN A 33 7.55 13.94 4.04
N LYS A 34 8.73 13.36 3.78
CA LYS A 34 8.88 12.27 2.81
C LYS A 34 8.08 11.02 3.21
N GLU A 35 7.97 10.73 4.50
CA GLU A 35 7.12 9.65 5.00
C GLU A 35 5.64 9.98 4.80
N GLN A 36 5.21 11.19 5.15
CA GLN A 36 3.82 11.64 4.96
C GLN A 36 3.43 11.68 3.48
N ASP A 37 4.33 12.12 2.60
CA ASP A 37 4.12 12.10 1.15
C ASP A 37 3.97 10.66 0.65
N GLY A 38 4.77 9.72 1.18
CA GLY A 38 4.63 8.30 0.88
C GLY A 38 3.26 7.75 1.31
N LYS A 39 2.81 8.06 2.52
CA LYS A 39 1.47 7.68 3.00
C LYS A 39 0.36 8.26 2.12
N ALA A 40 0.45 9.54 1.78
CA ALA A 40 -0.51 10.21 0.93
C ALA A 40 -0.60 9.56 -0.46
N VAL A 41 0.55 9.21 -1.04
CA VAL A 41 0.62 8.47 -2.31
C VAL A 41 -0.09 7.11 -2.19
N GLY A 42 0.21 6.34 -1.14
CA GLY A 42 -0.41 5.03 -0.91
C GLY A 42 -1.93 5.10 -0.76
N ALA A 43 -2.39 6.06 0.03
CA ALA A 43 -3.81 6.32 0.25
C ALA A 43 -4.52 6.67 -1.07
N ALA A 44 -3.99 7.63 -1.83
CA ALA A 44 -4.54 7.99 -3.13
C ALA A 44 -4.57 6.80 -4.09
N CYS A 45 -3.54 5.97 -4.05
CA CYS A 45 -3.43 4.79 -4.89
C CYS A 45 -4.52 3.74 -4.59
N ARG A 46 -4.85 3.54 -3.31
CA ARG A 46 -5.94 2.66 -2.92
C ARG A 46 -7.30 3.21 -3.33
N HIS A 47 -7.51 4.52 -3.12
CA HIS A 47 -8.73 5.19 -3.54
C HIS A 47 -8.95 5.10 -5.06
N ALA A 48 -7.84 5.09 -5.81
CA ALA A 48 -7.81 4.85 -7.24
C ALA A 48 -8.02 3.38 -7.67
N GLY A 49 -8.21 2.44 -6.71
CA GLY A 49 -8.44 1.02 -6.98
C GLY A 49 -7.23 0.27 -7.51
N ARG A 50 -6.02 0.82 -7.36
CA ARG A 50 -4.81 0.19 -7.88
C ARG A 50 -4.24 -0.83 -6.89
N ALA A 51 -3.66 -1.88 -7.42
CA ALA A 51 -2.83 -2.80 -6.66
C ALA A 51 -1.58 -2.08 -6.13
N ILE A 52 -1.11 -2.47 -4.94
CA ILE A 52 0.05 -1.85 -4.29
C ILE A 52 1.33 -1.96 -5.14
N GLU A 53 1.47 -3.05 -5.90
CA GLU A 53 2.61 -3.27 -6.80
C GLU A 53 2.69 -2.23 -7.92
N ASP A 54 1.55 -1.75 -8.42
CA ASP A 54 1.51 -0.69 -9.42
C ASP A 54 1.88 0.66 -8.79
N CYS A 55 1.48 0.88 -7.55
CA CYS A 55 1.83 2.09 -6.80
C CYS A 55 3.34 2.24 -6.61
N TYR A 56 4.06 1.14 -6.37
CA TYR A 56 5.53 1.14 -6.30
C TYR A 56 6.19 1.45 -7.64
N LYS A 57 5.64 0.94 -8.75
CA LYS A 57 6.16 1.22 -10.10
C LYS A 57 5.92 2.68 -10.51
N LEU A 58 4.76 3.24 -10.16
CA LEU A 58 4.40 4.62 -10.48
C LEU A 58 5.15 5.63 -9.61
N ASN A 59 5.56 5.26 -8.39
CA ASN A 59 6.18 6.15 -7.42
C ASN A 59 7.53 5.61 -6.89
N PRO A 60 8.55 5.46 -7.76
CA PRO A 60 9.83 4.85 -7.35
C PRO A 60 10.63 5.69 -6.35
N LYS A 61 10.30 6.97 -6.20
CA LYS A 61 10.96 7.90 -5.26
C LYS A 61 10.32 7.88 -3.86
N ALA A 62 9.10 7.34 -3.74
CA ALA A 62 8.39 7.26 -2.47
C ALA A 62 8.94 6.10 -1.63
N SER A 63 8.87 6.26 -0.30
CA SER A 63 9.22 5.16 0.61
C SER A 63 8.18 4.04 0.48
N LYS A 64 8.59 2.83 0.08
CA LYS A 64 7.67 1.69 -0.08
C LYS A 64 6.90 1.38 1.21
N SER A 65 7.56 1.47 2.36
CA SER A 65 6.92 1.24 3.67
C SER A 65 5.84 2.28 3.96
N ALA A 66 6.11 3.55 3.69
CA ALA A 66 5.13 4.62 3.89
C ALA A 66 3.94 4.50 2.92
N VAL A 67 4.20 4.15 1.66
CA VAL A 67 3.15 3.88 0.66
C VAL A 67 2.26 2.72 1.10
N PHE A 68 2.83 1.63 1.60
CA PHE A 68 2.04 0.50 2.10
C PHE A 68 1.19 0.88 3.32
N ALA A 69 1.76 1.65 4.26
CA ALA A 69 1.04 2.12 5.44
C ALA A 69 -0.20 2.94 5.04
N GLY A 70 -0.02 3.96 4.18
CA GLY A 70 -1.15 4.78 3.72
C GLY A 70 -2.15 4.01 2.85
N TRP A 71 -1.70 3.03 2.06
CA TRP A 71 -2.60 2.19 1.27
C TRP A 71 -3.49 1.33 2.15
N ARG A 72 -2.95 0.73 3.22
CA ARG A 72 -3.72 -0.05 4.20
C ARG A 72 -4.69 0.83 4.98
N GLU A 73 -4.21 1.94 5.53
CA GLU A 73 -5.04 2.89 6.28
C GLU A 73 -6.24 3.34 5.42
N MET A 74 -6.02 3.63 4.13
CA MET A 74 -7.11 3.97 3.21
C MET A 74 -7.99 2.77 2.83
N ASN A 75 -7.43 1.57 2.71
CA ASN A 75 -8.22 0.35 2.45
C ASN A 75 -9.21 0.10 3.58
N ASP A 76 -8.73 0.20 4.81
CA ASP A 76 -9.51 -0.04 6.01
C ASP A 76 -10.61 1.03 6.10
N TYR A 77 -10.25 2.30 5.88
CA TYR A 77 -11.21 3.39 5.79
C TYR A 77 -12.29 3.19 4.72
N MET A 78 -11.92 2.80 3.49
CA MET A 78 -12.91 2.54 2.43
C MET A 78 -13.79 1.32 2.73
N THR A 79 -13.26 0.30 3.41
CA THR A 79 -14.01 -0.90 3.78
C THR A 79 -15.01 -0.60 4.89
N GLU A 80 -14.60 0.17 5.90
CA GLU A 80 -15.45 0.63 7.00
C GLU A 80 -16.56 1.57 6.50
N ASN A 81 -16.22 2.47 5.58
CA ASN A 81 -17.13 3.54 5.11
C ASN A 81 -17.82 3.23 3.77
N LYS A 82 -17.58 2.04 3.19
CA LYS A 82 -18.15 1.58 1.91
C LYS A 82 -17.97 2.60 0.78
N LEU A 83 -16.78 3.19 0.70
CA LEU A 83 -16.46 4.16 -0.33
C LEU A 83 -16.16 3.47 -1.66
N GLU A 84 -16.68 4.06 -2.73
CA GLU A 84 -16.40 3.59 -4.09
C GLU A 84 -14.98 3.99 -4.52
N VAL A 85 -14.41 3.14 -5.36
CA VAL A 85 -13.14 3.39 -6.03
C VAL A 85 -13.36 4.44 -7.12
N VAL A 86 -12.54 5.48 -7.11
CA VAL A 86 -12.56 6.51 -8.16
C VAL A 86 -11.50 6.19 -9.20
N LEU A 87 -11.93 5.71 -10.37
CA LEU A 87 -11.00 5.37 -11.45
C LEU A 87 -10.23 6.62 -11.92
N PRO A 88 -8.90 6.55 -12.03
CA PRO A 88 -8.10 7.67 -12.50
C PRO A 88 -8.42 8.02 -13.96
N THR A 89 -8.80 9.27 -14.19
CA THR A 89 -9.16 9.80 -15.51
C THR A 89 -7.96 10.30 -16.31
N LEU A 90 -6.84 10.55 -15.63
CA LEU A 90 -5.61 11.00 -16.28
C LEU A 90 -4.89 9.79 -16.92
N PRO A 91 -4.50 9.89 -18.20
CA PRO A 91 -3.73 8.84 -18.83
C PRO A 91 -2.44 8.63 -18.07
N THR A 92 -2.17 7.38 -17.69
CA THR A 92 -0.87 7.03 -17.15
C THR A 92 0.15 7.22 -18.27
N HIS A 93 1.17 8.05 -18.07
CA HIS A 93 2.25 8.27 -19.05
C HIS A 93 3.01 6.99 -19.43
N ASN A 94 2.67 5.86 -18.83
CA ASN A 94 3.01 4.53 -19.30
C ASN A 94 1.71 3.74 -19.55
N LYS A 95 1.25 3.68 -20.82
CA LYS A 95 1.00 2.44 -21.58
C LYS A 95 -0.04 2.65 -22.71
N LYS A 96 0.27 2.17 -23.93
CA LYS A 96 -0.71 1.81 -24.96
C LYS A 96 -1.64 0.74 -24.38
N VAL A 97 -2.88 1.09 -24.07
CA VAL A 97 -3.91 0.15 -23.63
C VAL A 97 -4.77 -0.23 -24.84
N SER A 98 -4.78 -1.52 -25.18
CA SER A 98 -5.90 -2.15 -25.88
C SER A 98 -6.77 -2.83 -24.81
N VAL A 99 -7.93 -2.23 -24.54
CA VAL A 99 -8.98 -2.81 -23.72
C VAL A 99 -9.68 -3.89 -24.56
N SER A 100 -9.84 -5.10 -24.00
CA SER A 100 -10.88 -6.03 -24.44
C SER A 100 -11.77 -6.30 -23.24
N GLU A 101 -13.00 -5.82 -23.35
CA GLU A 101 -14.10 -6.00 -22.42
C GLU A 101 -14.68 -7.41 -22.53
N ASN A 102 -15.08 -8.02 -21.41
CA ASN A 102 -16.21 -8.96 -21.37
C ASN A 102 -16.81 -9.04 -19.95
N PRO A 103 -18.15 -9.18 -19.80
CA PRO A 103 -18.87 -9.06 -18.53
C PRO A 103 -19.00 -10.39 -17.76
N PRO A 104 -19.53 -10.39 -16.51
CA PRO A 104 -19.44 -11.53 -15.59
C PRO A 104 -20.60 -12.53 -15.77
N ALA A 105 -20.30 -13.82 -15.54
CA ALA A 105 -21.31 -14.87 -15.39
C ALA A 105 -21.04 -15.66 -14.09
N GLU A 106 -22.07 -15.77 -13.25
CA GLU A 106 -22.08 -16.48 -11.97
C GLU A 106 -22.46 -17.98 -12.10
N ALA A 107 -22.10 -18.74 -11.05
CA ALA A 107 -22.68 -19.98 -10.51
C ALA A 107 -22.14 -21.39 -10.92
N HIS A 108 -21.78 -22.13 -9.85
CA HIS A 108 -21.23 -23.51 -9.62
C HIS A 108 -22.21 -24.67 -10.01
N PRO A 109 -21.89 -26.02 -9.97
CA PRO A 109 -21.02 -26.74 -9.01
C PRO A 109 -20.23 -28.00 -9.48
N GLU A 110 -19.57 -28.58 -8.48
CA GLU A 110 -18.62 -29.70 -8.29
C GLU A 110 -18.89 -31.16 -8.78
N THR A 111 -17.81 -31.97 -8.91
CA THR A 111 -17.55 -33.34 -8.33
C THR A 111 -16.31 -34.00 -9.02
N GLU A 112 -15.21 -34.28 -8.32
CA GLU A 112 -14.73 -35.60 -7.76
C GLU A 112 -14.44 -36.70 -8.83
N HIS A 113 -13.40 -37.54 -8.85
CA HIS A 113 -12.66 -38.26 -7.81
C HIS A 113 -11.44 -39.05 -8.41
N SER A 114 -10.51 -39.47 -7.52
CA SER A 114 -9.61 -40.66 -7.59
C SER A 114 -8.31 -40.60 -8.41
N GLY A 115 -7.16 -41.07 -7.93
CA GLY A 115 -6.81 -41.78 -6.70
C GLY A 115 -5.36 -42.32 -6.72
N ARG A 116 -4.68 -42.22 -5.57
CA ARG A 116 -3.72 -43.12 -4.86
C ARG A 116 -3.04 -44.27 -5.70
N THR A 117 -1.76 -44.66 -5.57
CA THR A 117 -1.06 -45.16 -4.36
C THR A 117 0.41 -45.61 -4.63
N LYS A 118 1.34 -45.24 -3.73
CA LYS A 118 2.44 -46.00 -3.05
C LYS A 118 3.53 -46.81 -3.82
N GLY A 119 4.79 -46.59 -3.41
CA GLY A 119 5.93 -47.52 -3.52
C GLY A 119 7.24 -46.89 -3.01
N GLU A 120 8.07 -47.63 -2.28
CA GLU A 120 9.10 -47.18 -1.31
C GLU A 120 10.54 -47.61 -1.71
N ALA A 121 11.55 -46.79 -1.34
CA ALA A 121 13.03 -46.98 -1.19
C ALA A 121 13.85 -47.51 -2.41
N THR A 122 15.10 -47.11 -2.72
CA THR A 122 16.31 -46.81 -1.92
C THR A 122 17.37 -45.94 -2.66
N ASP A 123 18.16 -45.18 -1.87
CA ASP A 123 19.59 -44.80 -1.98
C ASP A 123 20.17 -43.76 -3.00
N ALA A 124 20.72 -42.69 -2.38
CA ALA A 124 21.91 -41.86 -2.65
C ALA A 124 22.18 -41.11 -3.99
N SER A 125 22.19 -39.77 -3.83
CA SER A 125 22.68 -38.64 -4.67
C SER A 125 24.24 -38.55 -4.71
N PRO A 126 24.96 -37.56 -5.32
CA PRO A 126 24.57 -36.17 -5.75
C PRO A 126 25.18 -35.74 -7.14
N ALA A 127 25.08 -34.54 -7.71
CA ALA A 127 24.67 -33.20 -7.28
C ALA A 127 24.18 -32.34 -8.49
N SER A 128 23.07 -31.63 -8.27
CA SER A 128 22.68 -30.26 -8.67
C SER A 128 22.88 -29.74 -10.11
N ALA A 129 21.78 -29.78 -10.90
CA ALA A 129 21.47 -28.88 -12.01
C ALA A 129 20.06 -28.28 -11.81
N GLY A 130 19.83 -27.06 -12.27
CA GLY A 130 18.68 -26.24 -11.87
C GLY A 130 17.38 -26.33 -12.67
N SER A 131 16.50 -25.37 -12.34
CA SER A 131 15.37 -24.79 -13.12
C SER A 131 13.93 -25.27 -12.83
N LYS A 132 13.09 -24.26 -12.55
CA LYS A 132 11.61 -24.12 -12.67
C LYS A 132 10.66 -24.70 -11.62
N GLY A 133 9.85 -23.78 -11.06
CA GLY A 133 8.44 -23.93 -10.66
C GLY A 133 8.17 -24.86 -9.47
N GLU A 134 7.19 -24.68 -8.59
CA GLU A 134 6.02 -23.83 -8.57
C GLU A 134 5.27 -24.14 -7.24
N LYS A 135 4.59 -23.12 -6.68
CA LYS A 135 3.54 -23.12 -5.63
C LYS A 135 3.94 -23.33 -4.14
N ASN A 136 3.85 -22.23 -3.40
CA ASN A 136 3.99 -22.13 -1.94
C ASN A 136 2.67 -22.48 -1.21
N PRO A 137 2.68 -23.39 -0.22
CA PRO A 137 1.54 -23.71 0.63
C PRO A 137 1.65 -22.97 1.96
N ALA A 138 1.07 -21.78 2.09
CA ALA A 138 1.11 -21.04 3.36
C ALA A 138 -0.08 -20.09 3.56
N LEU A 139 -1.28 -20.49 3.14
CA LEU A 139 -2.50 -19.70 3.33
C LEU A 139 -3.68 -20.61 3.70
N THR A 140 -3.55 -21.35 4.81
CA THR A 140 -4.69 -21.82 5.62
C THR A 140 -4.18 -22.22 7.01
N ALA A 141 -4.16 -21.29 7.95
CA ALA A 141 -4.26 -21.62 9.37
C ALA A 141 -4.51 -20.35 10.20
N GLY A 142 -5.67 -20.33 10.85
CA GLY A 142 -5.89 -19.73 12.17
C GLY A 142 -6.12 -18.23 12.22
#